data_AF-A0A059KV64-F1
#
_entry.id   AF-A0A059KV64-F1
#
_cell.length_a   1.000
_cell.length_b   1.000
_cell.length_c   1.000
_cell.angle_alpha   90.00
_cell.angle_beta   90.00
_cell.angle_gamma   90.00
#
_symmetry.space_group_name_H-M   'P 1'
#
loop_
_entity.id
_entity.type
_entity.pdbx_description
1 polymer ?
#
loop_
_entity_poly.entity_id
_entity_poly.type
_entity_poly.pdbx_seq_one_letter_code
_entity_poly.pdbx_strand_id
1 'polypeptide(L)'
;MSGTKLTPEKITSPFQLMAAWFSMLVLIVAALLGGAASISRPEWVAGYLVIFATATILIVIICVLLMLTKYRPHLQDGTDYAQWLKDTGTYSEGMIFKDVAVASSAETGATDDDVVEADECKSADVESDTHKAVGKDGCSVDVIDLPRAVEIVEALKNKGFNASIFDRSPKFNDKSTDKQESIWIGCRLTPAVVIEAMKVAISVWPHLKYLQLSDDNYNPPDFVHDQIFIGGATSTAIDRGLSAWSRREIMMLDEGMSIQDFHELVNSRGENSLRNVV
;
A
#
# COMPACT_ATOMS: atom_id res chain seq x y z
N MET A 1 10.61 30.80 -34.63
CA MET A 1 11.27 30.44 -33.36
C MET A 1 10.17 30.12 -32.36
N SER A 2 9.80 28.86 -32.27
CA SER A 2 8.72 28.41 -31.39
C SER A 2 9.26 28.36 -29.96
N GLY A 3 8.83 29.30 -29.13
CA GLY A 3 9.17 29.31 -27.71
C GLY A 3 8.63 28.04 -27.05
N THR A 4 9.53 27.21 -26.55
CA THR A 4 9.20 26.04 -25.76
C THR A 4 8.46 26.50 -24.51
N LYS A 5 7.14 26.33 -24.50
CA LYS A 5 6.28 26.66 -23.36
C LYS A 5 6.52 25.63 -22.27
N LEU A 6 7.55 25.86 -21.46
CA LEU A 6 7.85 25.07 -20.27
C LEU A 6 6.71 25.27 -19.27
N THR A 7 5.82 24.29 -19.13
CA THR A 7 4.82 24.23 -18.05
C THR A 7 5.52 23.82 -16.75
N PRO A 8 5.69 24.73 -15.76
CA PRO A 8 6.47 24.47 -14.54
C PRO A 8 5.86 23.35 -13.67
N GLU A 9 4.56 23.15 -13.77
CA GLU A 9 3.80 22.16 -12.99
C GLU A 9 4.18 20.69 -13.32
N LYS A 10 4.74 20.43 -14.52
CA LYS A 10 5.25 19.10 -14.90
C LYS A 10 6.73 18.88 -14.57
N ILE A 11 7.41 19.87 -14.00
CA ILE A 11 8.82 19.81 -13.59
C ILE A 11 8.93 19.45 -12.11
N THR A 12 8.13 18.49 -11.67
CA THR A 12 8.13 17.97 -10.28
C THR A 12 8.77 16.59 -10.18
N SER A 13 9.07 15.93 -11.31
CA SER A 13 9.80 14.66 -11.26
C SER A 13 11.26 14.91 -10.82
N PRO A 14 11.76 14.23 -9.78
CA PRO A 14 13.14 14.38 -9.29
C PRO A 14 14.20 14.22 -10.38
N PHE A 15 13.89 13.43 -11.41
CA PHE A 15 14.73 13.20 -12.58
C PHE A 15 14.96 14.46 -13.42
N GLN A 16 13.94 15.29 -13.64
CA GLN A 16 14.08 16.53 -14.41
C GLN A 16 14.88 17.59 -13.67
N LEU A 17 14.73 17.65 -12.34
CA LEU A 17 15.54 18.52 -11.49
C LEU A 17 17.03 18.14 -11.58
N MET A 18 17.35 16.84 -11.57
CA MET A 18 18.72 16.34 -11.75
C MET A 18 19.31 16.71 -13.12
N ALA A 19 18.51 16.65 -14.19
CA ALA A 19 18.94 17.04 -15.53
C ALA A 19 19.29 18.55 -15.63
N ALA A 20 18.51 19.40 -14.95
CA ALA A 20 18.78 20.84 -14.88
C ALA A 20 20.08 21.14 -14.12
N TRP A 21 20.28 20.49 -12.96
CA TRP A 21 21.52 20.63 -12.18
C TRP A 21 22.75 20.11 -12.90
N PHE A 22 22.62 19.01 -13.64
CA PHE A 22 23.71 18.48 -14.46
C PHE A 22 24.11 19.46 -15.57
N SER A 23 23.12 20.09 -16.23
CA SER A 23 23.37 21.10 -17.26
C SER A 23 24.10 22.33 -16.68
N MET A 24 23.69 22.78 -15.49
CA MET A 24 24.37 23.86 -14.76
C MET A 24 25.82 23.49 -14.39
N LEU A 25 26.07 22.24 -13.97
CA LEU A 25 27.41 21.76 -13.65
C LEU A 25 28.32 21.73 -14.88
N VAL A 26 27.84 21.25 -16.02
CA VAL A 26 28.61 21.24 -17.28
C VAL A 26 29.03 22.67 -17.66
N LEU A 27 28.12 23.64 -17.51
CA LEU A 27 28.42 25.06 -17.76
C LEU A 27 29.49 25.60 -16.81
N ILE A 28 29.41 25.27 -15.51
CA ILE A 28 30.40 25.71 -14.51
C ILE A 28 31.78 25.11 -14.83
N VAL A 29 31.86 23.81 -15.13
CA VAL A 29 33.12 23.14 -15.49
C VAL A 29 33.71 23.73 -16.76
N ALA A 30 32.89 24.00 -17.78
CA ALA A 30 33.33 24.65 -19.01
C ALA A 30 33.88 26.05 -18.74
N ALA A 31 33.24 26.84 -17.87
CA ALA A 31 33.72 28.16 -17.48
C ALA A 31 35.05 28.10 -16.69
N LEU A 32 35.20 27.13 -15.78
CA LEU A 32 36.43 26.94 -15.01
C LEU A 32 37.62 26.53 -15.90
N LEU A 33 37.40 25.60 -16.83
CA LEU A 33 38.42 25.17 -17.80
C LEU A 33 38.74 26.29 -18.82
N GLY A 34 37.73 27.03 -19.28
CA GLY A 34 37.91 28.20 -20.13
C GLY A 34 38.70 29.31 -19.44
N GLY A 35 38.44 29.54 -18.14
CA GLY A 35 39.22 30.44 -17.30
C GLY A 35 40.67 29.96 -17.12
N ALA A 36 40.88 28.67 -16.90
CA ALA A 36 42.22 28.08 -16.81
C ALA A 36 43.02 28.22 -18.12
N ALA A 37 42.36 28.12 -19.27
CA ALA A 37 43.00 28.26 -20.58
C ALA A 37 43.34 29.72 -20.94
N SER A 38 42.63 30.69 -20.37
CA SER A 38 42.80 32.12 -20.69
C SER A 38 43.71 32.87 -19.72
N ILE A 39 43.91 32.38 -18.49
CA ILE A 39 44.77 32.99 -17.48
C ILE A 39 46.19 32.47 -17.60
N SER A 40 47.11 33.30 -18.11
CA SER A 40 48.53 32.95 -18.22
C SER A 40 49.37 33.36 -17.00
N ARG A 41 48.87 34.23 -16.12
CA ARG A 41 49.56 34.67 -14.90
C ARG A 41 48.57 34.92 -13.77
N PRO A 42 48.84 34.49 -12.53
CA PRO A 42 49.96 33.64 -12.09
C PRO A 42 49.74 32.15 -12.42
N GLU A 43 50.83 31.41 -12.69
CA GLU A 43 50.81 30.04 -13.22
C GLU A 43 50.08 29.01 -12.33
N TRP A 44 50.04 29.24 -11.01
CA TRP A 44 49.35 28.36 -10.08
C TRP A 44 47.81 28.42 -10.22
N VAL A 45 47.26 29.50 -10.78
CA VAL A 45 45.81 29.71 -10.88
C VAL A 45 45.19 28.77 -11.90
N ALA A 46 45.83 28.59 -13.06
CA ALA A 46 45.38 27.64 -14.08
C ALA A 46 45.38 26.20 -13.53
N GLY A 47 46.45 25.81 -12.82
CA GLY A 47 46.53 24.51 -12.15
C GLY A 47 45.45 24.32 -11.08
N TYR A 48 45.20 25.35 -10.26
CA TYR A 48 44.16 25.33 -9.23
C TYR A 48 42.76 25.13 -9.82
N LEU A 49 42.43 25.83 -10.91
CA LEU A 49 41.13 25.72 -11.58
C LEU A 49 40.89 24.32 -12.17
N VAL A 50 41.92 23.68 -12.73
CA VAL A 50 41.83 22.30 -13.25
C VAL A 50 41.63 21.29 -12.12
N ILE A 51 42.38 21.42 -11.02
CA ILE A 51 42.23 20.55 -9.84
C ILE A 51 40.83 20.72 -9.24
N PHE A 52 40.36 21.97 -9.12
CA PHE A 52 39.03 22.29 -8.59
C PHE A 52 37.89 21.75 -9.46
N ALA A 53 38.00 21.87 -10.79
CA ALA A 53 37.05 21.30 -11.73
C ALA A 53 37.01 19.76 -11.63
N THR A 54 38.18 19.12 -11.52
CA THR A 54 38.29 17.65 -11.36
C THR A 54 37.66 17.19 -10.04
N ALA A 55 37.94 17.88 -8.94
CA ALA A 55 37.35 17.59 -7.63
C ALA A 55 35.82 17.75 -7.64
N THR A 56 35.31 18.79 -8.31
CA THR A 56 33.87 19.04 -8.43
C THR A 56 33.17 17.89 -9.17
N ILE A 57 33.77 17.39 -10.26
CA ILE A 57 33.24 16.22 -10.98
C ILE A 57 33.22 14.99 -10.08
N LEU A 58 34.30 14.71 -9.34
CA LEU A 58 34.36 13.56 -8.42
C LEU A 58 33.31 13.65 -7.31
N ILE A 59 33.15 14.82 -6.69
CA ILE A 59 32.13 15.05 -5.66
C ILE A 59 30.73 14.78 -6.22
N VAL A 60 30.43 15.27 -7.43
CA VAL A 60 29.12 15.06 -8.04
C VAL A 60 28.90 13.60 -8.42
N ILE A 61 29.90 12.91 -8.96
CA ILE A 61 29.80 11.47 -9.23
C ILE A 61 29.51 10.71 -7.92
N ILE A 62 30.19 11.03 -6.82
CA ILE A 62 29.92 10.42 -5.51
C ILE A 62 28.50 10.74 -5.04
N CYS A 63 28.05 11.99 -5.14
CA CYS A 63 26.67 12.37 -4.80
C CYS A 63 25.64 11.61 -5.63
N VAL A 64 25.84 11.51 -6.95
CA VAL A 64 24.96 10.75 -7.85
C VAL A 64 24.99 9.26 -7.50
N LEU A 65 26.16 8.69 -7.22
CA LEU A 65 26.26 7.29 -6.78
C LEU A 65 25.52 7.07 -5.46
N LEU A 66 25.66 7.96 -4.47
CA LEU A 66 24.88 7.91 -3.22
C LEU A 66 23.37 8.01 -3.51
N MET A 67 22.99 8.88 -4.44
CA MET A 67 21.62 9.05 -4.86
C MET A 67 21.04 7.76 -5.46
N LEU A 68 21.78 7.12 -6.38
CA LEU A 68 21.38 5.92 -7.11
C LEU A 68 21.48 4.63 -6.28
N THR A 69 22.33 4.58 -5.26
CA THR A 69 22.56 3.38 -4.44
C THR A 69 21.84 3.43 -3.10
N LYS A 70 21.91 4.56 -2.38
CA LYS A 70 21.38 4.71 -1.02
C LYS A 70 20.02 5.38 -0.99
N TYR A 71 19.82 6.41 -1.81
CA TYR A 71 18.58 7.20 -1.81
C TYR A 71 17.61 6.80 -2.92
N ARG A 72 17.90 5.73 -3.68
CA ARG A 72 17.01 5.17 -4.71
C ARG A 72 15.56 5.03 -4.25
N PRO A 73 15.26 4.54 -3.03
CA PRO A 73 13.87 4.42 -2.59
C PRO A 73 13.15 5.76 -2.50
N HIS A 74 13.85 6.81 -2.07
CA HIS A 74 13.28 8.15 -1.88
C HIS A 74 13.06 8.90 -3.20
N LEU A 75 13.55 8.35 -4.31
CA LEU A 75 13.41 8.87 -5.67
C LEU A 75 12.35 8.17 -6.50
N GLN A 76 11.76 7.11 -5.95
CA GLN A 76 10.65 6.42 -6.59
C GLN A 76 9.36 7.24 -6.44
N ASP A 77 8.40 7.01 -7.34
CA ASP A 77 7.07 7.61 -7.21
C ASP A 77 6.45 7.23 -5.85
N GLY A 78 5.58 8.09 -5.33
CA GLY A 78 5.02 7.92 -3.97
C GLY A 78 4.39 6.54 -3.72
N THR A 79 3.87 5.90 -4.78
CA THR A 79 3.31 4.54 -4.77
C THR A 79 4.39 3.47 -4.56
N ASP A 80 5.51 3.57 -5.27
CA ASP A 80 6.62 2.63 -5.22
C ASP A 80 7.43 2.80 -3.92
N TYR A 81 7.58 4.03 -3.44
CA TYR A 81 8.19 4.32 -2.14
C TYR A 81 7.34 3.77 -0.99
N ALA A 82 6.02 3.93 -1.05
CA ALA A 82 5.09 3.32 -0.09
C ALA A 82 5.23 1.79 -0.10
N GLN A 83 5.31 1.16 -1.28
CA GLN A 83 5.51 -0.29 -1.39
C GLN A 83 6.89 -0.73 -0.83
N TRP A 84 7.98 0.01 -1.09
CA TRP A 84 9.30 -0.29 -0.52
C TRP A 84 9.35 -0.14 1.02
N LEU A 85 8.69 0.88 1.58
CA LEU A 85 8.55 1.06 3.04
C LEU A 85 7.82 -0.13 3.69
N LYS A 86 6.83 -0.66 2.98
CA LYS A 86 6.02 -1.82 3.35
C LYS A 86 6.86 -3.12 3.34
N ASP A 87 7.85 -3.23 2.46
CA ASP A 87 8.83 -4.36 2.43
C ASP A 87 9.88 -4.23 3.53
N THR A 88 10.27 -3.01 3.85
CA THR A 88 11.35 -2.71 4.81
C THR A 88 10.85 -2.63 6.26
N GLY A 89 9.55 -2.86 6.49
CA GLY A 89 8.94 -2.84 7.83
C GLY A 89 9.02 -1.49 8.55
N THR A 90 9.36 -0.42 7.84
CA THR A 90 9.61 0.92 8.41
C THR A 90 8.38 1.82 8.21
N TYR A 91 7.18 1.28 8.40
CA TYR A 91 6.00 2.10 8.57
C TYR A 91 5.96 2.60 10.03
N SER A 92 6.03 3.92 10.19
CA SER A 92 5.30 4.56 11.28
C SER A 92 3.84 4.18 11.14
N GLU A 93 3.23 3.70 12.22
CA GLU A 93 1.78 3.54 12.33
C GLU A 93 1.06 4.77 11.81
N GLY A 94 0.26 4.54 10.79
CA GLY A 94 -0.34 5.59 10.00
C GLY A 94 -0.68 5.03 8.65
N MET A 95 -1.58 4.04 8.68
CA MET A 95 -2.30 3.55 7.53
C MET A 95 -1.47 2.74 6.49
N ILE A 96 -1.88 1.46 6.38
CA ILE A 96 -2.08 0.70 5.13
C ILE A 96 -0.99 -0.37 4.84
N PHE A 97 -1.37 -1.66 5.02
CA PHE A 97 -0.48 -2.83 5.16
C PHE A 97 -0.39 -3.80 3.98
N LYS A 98 0.63 -4.68 4.04
CA LYS A 98 0.93 -5.81 3.14
C LYS A 98 -0.21 -6.32 2.25
N ASP A 99 -0.20 -6.30 0.91
CA ASP A 99 -0.13 -7.64 0.33
C ASP A 99 0.80 -7.83 -0.86
N VAL A 100 1.12 -9.10 -1.01
CA VAL A 100 2.19 -9.72 -1.78
C VAL A 100 1.74 -9.92 -3.23
N ALA A 101 2.53 -9.38 -4.15
CA ALA A 101 2.41 -9.63 -5.58
C ALA A 101 2.75 -11.09 -5.92
N VAL A 102 1.88 -11.75 -6.70
CA VAL A 102 2.28 -12.77 -7.65
C VAL A 102 2.18 -12.14 -9.04
N ALA A 103 3.33 -12.10 -9.70
CA ALA A 103 3.51 -11.59 -11.04
C ALA A 103 2.67 -12.36 -12.06
N SER A 104 2.09 -11.64 -13.02
CA SER A 104 1.78 -12.20 -14.34
C SER A 104 1.73 -11.09 -15.37
N SER A 105 2.57 -11.22 -16.40
CA SER A 105 2.36 -10.92 -17.83
C SER A 105 3.76 -10.82 -18.47
N ALA A 106 4.10 -11.46 -19.58
CA ALA A 106 3.37 -12.16 -20.64
C ALA A 106 4.39 -13.15 -21.31
N GLU A 107 4.08 -14.08 -22.22
CA GLU A 107 3.33 -13.97 -23.47
C GLU A 107 2.88 -15.35 -24.03
N THR A 108 1.66 -15.35 -24.59
CA THR A 108 1.13 -15.93 -25.84
C THR A 108 1.84 -17.08 -26.58
N GLY A 109 1.07 -18.14 -26.93
CA GLY A 109 1.34 -19.01 -28.09
C GLY A 109 0.46 -20.27 -28.12
N ALA A 110 -0.31 -20.44 -29.20
CA ALA A 110 -1.27 -21.53 -29.46
C ALA A 110 -0.62 -22.87 -29.92
N THR A 111 -1.29 -24.01 -29.70
CA THR A 111 -1.79 -25.04 -30.68
C THR A 111 -1.97 -26.45 -30.06
N ASP A 112 -3.11 -27.06 -30.40
CA ASP A 112 -3.45 -28.47 -30.71
C ASP A 112 -3.12 -29.71 -29.84
N ASP A 113 -4.18 -30.52 -29.72
CA ASP A 113 -4.35 -31.98 -29.75
C ASP A 113 -4.15 -32.94 -28.54
N ASP A 114 -5.21 -33.76 -28.39
CA ASP A 114 -5.36 -35.16 -27.98
C ASP A 114 -5.16 -35.69 -26.53
N VAL A 115 -6.30 -35.96 -25.86
CA VAL A 115 -6.90 -37.31 -25.59
C VAL A 115 -6.06 -38.41 -24.87
N VAL A 116 -6.55 -38.76 -23.65
CA VAL A 116 -6.81 -40.12 -23.06
C VAL A 116 -5.90 -40.73 -21.96
N GLU A 117 -6.61 -41.05 -20.86
CA GLU A 117 -6.55 -42.16 -19.87
C GLU A 117 -5.60 -42.23 -18.64
N ALA A 118 -6.23 -42.84 -17.62
CA ALA A 118 -5.84 -43.26 -16.26
C ALA A 118 -4.46 -43.96 -16.17
N ASP A 119 -3.79 -44.05 -15.02
CA ASP A 119 -4.23 -44.80 -13.84
C ASP A 119 -3.23 -44.66 -12.66
N GLU A 120 -3.76 -44.97 -11.47
CA GLU A 120 -3.15 -45.51 -10.25
C GLU A 120 -2.11 -44.77 -9.36
N CYS A 121 -2.41 -44.86 -8.06
CA CYS A 121 -1.67 -44.39 -6.89
C CYS A 121 -0.41 -45.22 -6.57
N LYS A 122 0.61 -44.59 -5.94
CA LYS A 122 1.14 -44.97 -4.60
C LYS A 122 2.26 -44.08 -4.04
N SER A 123 2.08 -43.74 -2.76
CA SER A 123 3.02 -43.56 -1.64
C SER A 123 4.20 -42.58 -1.71
N ALA A 124 4.10 -41.62 -0.77
CA ALA A 124 5.14 -41.12 0.15
C ALA A 124 6.45 -40.62 -0.44
N ASP A 125 6.69 -39.30 -0.36
CA ASP A 125 7.64 -38.78 0.62
C ASP A 125 7.44 -37.27 0.84
N VAL A 126 7.91 -36.86 2.01
CA VAL A 126 7.80 -35.55 2.64
C VAL A 126 8.54 -34.49 1.83
N GLU A 127 7.83 -33.46 1.35
CA GLU A 127 8.44 -32.16 1.09
C GLU A 127 7.47 -31.01 1.35
N SER A 128 7.99 -30.06 2.11
CA SER A 128 7.31 -28.93 2.72
C SER A 128 7.15 -27.80 1.70
N ASP A 129 6.09 -27.86 0.88
CA ASP A 129 5.70 -26.74 0.03
C ASP A 129 4.52 -25.97 0.62
N THR A 130 4.85 -24.85 1.25
CA THR A 130 3.91 -23.80 1.66
C THR A 130 3.34 -23.14 0.41
N HIS A 131 2.38 -23.80 -0.23
CA HIS A 131 1.43 -23.14 -1.12
C HIS A 131 0.76 -22.02 -0.34
N LYS A 132 1.13 -20.78 -0.67
CA LYS A 132 0.48 -19.56 -0.21
C LYS A 132 -0.98 -19.64 -0.65
N ALA A 133 -1.84 -20.08 0.27
CA ALA A 133 -3.26 -20.25 0.01
C ALA A 133 -3.82 -18.89 -0.41
N VAL A 134 -4.21 -18.79 -1.69
CA VAL A 134 -5.06 -17.70 -2.15
C VAL A 134 -6.34 -17.83 -1.32
N GLY A 135 -6.49 -16.94 -0.34
CA GLY A 135 -7.68 -16.90 0.50
C GLY A 135 -8.93 -16.74 -0.36
N LYS A 136 -10.09 -17.05 0.23
CA LYS A 136 -11.39 -16.85 -0.42
C LYS A 136 -11.46 -15.50 -1.16
N ASP A 137 -11.68 -15.55 -2.48
CA ASP A 137 -11.77 -14.42 -3.42
C ASP A 137 -10.60 -13.41 -3.42
N GLY A 138 -9.39 -13.81 -2.99
CA GLY A 138 -8.22 -12.91 -2.98
C GLY A 138 -8.25 -11.83 -1.89
N CYS A 139 -9.15 -11.95 -0.92
CA CYS A 139 -9.31 -11.02 0.18
C CYS A 139 -8.33 -11.32 1.35
N SER A 140 -7.70 -10.28 1.90
CA SER A 140 -6.99 -10.36 3.18
C SER A 140 -7.78 -9.75 4.33
N VAL A 141 -7.69 -10.39 5.50
CA VAL A 141 -8.39 -9.96 6.71
C VAL A 141 -7.38 -9.66 7.82
N ASP A 142 -7.28 -8.39 8.18
CA ASP A 142 -6.40 -7.94 9.26
C ASP A 142 -7.22 -7.71 10.53
N VAL A 143 -6.75 -8.26 11.65
CA VAL A 143 -7.40 -8.16 12.96
C VAL A 143 -6.46 -7.47 13.94
N ILE A 144 -6.87 -6.37 14.55
CA ILE A 144 -6.06 -5.66 15.55
C ILE A 144 -5.65 -6.57 16.73
N ASP A 145 -4.44 -6.40 17.28
CA ASP A 145 -3.99 -7.15 18.49
C ASP A 145 -4.74 -6.73 19.76
N LEU A 146 -5.94 -7.30 19.95
CA LEU A 146 -6.78 -7.17 21.13
C LEU A 146 -7.01 -8.56 21.77
N PRO A 147 -7.50 -8.61 23.04
CA PRO A 147 -7.87 -9.87 23.66
C PRO A 147 -8.81 -10.68 22.76
N ARG A 148 -8.45 -11.96 22.54
CA ARG A 148 -9.17 -12.91 21.67
C ARG A 148 -9.02 -12.66 20.16
N ALA A 149 -8.13 -11.78 19.71
CA ALA A 149 -7.83 -11.59 18.29
C ALA A 149 -7.34 -12.90 17.62
N VAL A 150 -6.53 -13.68 18.35
CA VAL A 150 -6.06 -15.01 17.89
C VAL A 150 -7.24 -15.94 17.57
N GLU A 151 -8.28 -15.96 18.40
CA GLU A 151 -9.47 -16.78 18.17
C GLU A 151 -10.20 -16.38 16.88
N ILE A 152 -10.26 -15.07 16.57
CA ILE A 152 -10.86 -14.57 15.32
C ILE A 152 -10.02 -15.01 14.12
N VAL A 153 -8.70 -14.80 14.18
CA VAL A 153 -7.80 -15.16 13.08
C VAL A 153 -7.84 -16.66 12.81
N GLU A 154 -7.84 -17.50 13.84
CA GLU A 154 -7.98 -18.95 13.68
C GLU A 154 -9.34 -19.34 13.11
N ALA A 155 -10.43 -18.74 13.59
CA ALA A 155 -11.77 -18.99 13.07
C ALA A 155 -11.91 -18.59 11.58
N LEU A 156 -11.30 -17.46 11.19
CA LEU A 156 -11.25 -17.01 9.79
C LEU A 156 -10.40 -17.93 8.92
N LYS A 157 -9.23 -18.36 9.39
CA LYS A 157 -8.38 -19.32 8.67
C LYS A 157 -9.09 -20.66 8.46
N ASN A 158 -9.81 -21.16 9.47
CA ASN A 158 -10.62 -22.37 9.36
C ASN A 158 -11.77 -22.23 8.35
N LYS A 159 -12.18 -21.01 8.04
CA LYS A 159 -13.16 -20.66 7.01
C LYS A 159 -12.56 -20.38 5.63
N GLY A 160 -11.23 -20.48 5.50
CA GLY A 160 -10.51 -20.29 4.22
C GLY A 160 -10.10 -18.84 3.92
N PHE A 161 -10.18 -17.93 4.91
CA PHE A 161 -9.69 -16.56 4.74
C PHE A 161 -8.18 -16.46 4.96
N ASN A 162 -7.52 -15.57 4.22
CA ASN A 162 -6.17 -15.15 4.52
C ASN A 162 -6.21 -14.10 5.65
N ALA A 163 -6.06 -14.55 6.91
CA ALA A 163 -6.18 -13.69 8.07
C ALA A 163 -4.88 -13.53 8.86
N SER A 164 -4.57 -12.31 9.31
CA SER A 164 -3.40 -11.96 10.11
C SER A 164 -3.75 -11.09 11.31
N ILE A 165 -2.91 -11.17 12.35
CA ILE A 165 -2.94 -10.18 13.43
C ILE A 165 -2.17 -8.96 12.94
N PHE A 166 -2.84 -7.82 12.98
CA PHE A 166 -2.24 -6.53 12.72
C PHE A 166 -1.42 -6.10 13.92
N ASP A 167 -0.10 -6.10 13.76
CA ASP A 167 0.84 -5.67 14.79
C ASP A 167 0.81 -4.14 14.93
N ARG A 168 0.40 -3.69 16.12
CA ARG A 168 0.30 -2.28 16.48
C ARG A 168 1.65 -1.86 17.05
N SER A 169 2.21 -0.73 16.64
CA SER A 169 3.49 -0.33 17.21
C SER A 169 3.36 -0.11 18.73
N PRO A 170 4.43 -0.36 19.51
CA PRO A 170 4.40 -0.36 20.97
C PRO A 170 3.92 0.96 21.60
N LYS A 171 3.86 2.04 20.81
CA LYS A 171 3.42 3.38 21.25
C LYS A 171 1.91 3.49 21.45
N PHE A 172 1.11 2.60 20.84
CA PHE A 172 -0.35 2.59 20.99
C PHE A 172 -0.80 1.31 21.72
N ASN A 173 -0.36 1.17 22.97
CA ASN A 173 -0.67 0.01 23.81
C ASN A 173 -2.08 0.04 24.45
N ASP A 174 -3.01 0.80 23.87
CA ASP A 174 -4.39 0.78 24.33
C ASP A 174 -5.07 -0.48 23.79
N LYS A 175 -5.01 -1.56 24.59
CA LYS A 175 -5.66 -2.85 24.33
C LYS A 175 -7.12 -2.87 24.73
N SER A 176 -7.73 -1.70 24.93
CA SER A 176 -9.12 -1.59 25.32
C SER A 176 -10.05 -1.80 24.13
N THR A 177 -10.98 -2.75 24.30
CA THR A 177 -11.94 -3.15 23.26
C THR A 177 -13.05 -2.13 23.03
N ASP A 178 -13.35 -1.30 24.04
CA ASP A 178 -14.37 -0.24 23.99
C ASP A 178 -14.07 0.88 22.97
N LYS A 179 -12.80 1.01 22.55
CA LYS A 179 -12.37 2.02 21.59
C LYS A 179 -12.12 1.47 20.18
N GLN A 180 -12.34 0.18 19.96
CA GLN A 180 -12.03 -0.52 18.70
C GLN A 180 -13.27 -1.22 18.14
N GLU A 181 -14.34 -0.47 17.90
CA GLU A 181 -15.67 -1.01 17.57
C GLU A 181 -16.00 -1.00 16.07
N SER A 182 -15.04 -0.68 15.19
CA SER A 182 -15.27 -0.53 13.74
C SER A 182 -14.68 -1.66 12.89
N ILE A 183 -15.34 -1.94 11.77
CA ILE A 183 -14.89 -2.83 10.70
C ILE A 183 -14.79 -2.00 9.42
N TRP A 184 -13.64 -2.04 8.77
CA TRP A 184 -13.36 -1.34 7.52
C TRP A 184 -13.33 -2.38 6.41
N ILE A 185 -14.03 -2.08 5.31
CA ILE A 185 -14.35 -3.04 4.27
C ILE A 185 -13.92 -2.46 2.93
N GLY A 186 -13.14 -3.21 2.17
CA GLY A 186 -12.79 -2.88 0.80
C GLY A 186 -14.02 -2.86 -0.12
N CYS A 187 -14.10 -1.88 -1.02
CA CYS A 187 -15.24 -1.68 -1.92
C CYS A 187 -15.31 -2.67 -3.11
N ARG A 188 -14.30 -3.51 -3.32
CA ARG A 188 -14.32 -4.53 -4.38
C ARG A 188 -14.72 -5.91 -3.87
N LEU A 189 -14.91 -6.07 -2.57
CA LEU A 189 -15.25 -7.33 -1.94
C LEU A 189 -16.72 -7.69 -2.15
N THR A 190 -16.99 -8.98 -2.37
CA THR A 190 -18.36 -9.48 -2.50
C THR A 190 -19.07 -9.49 -1.14
N PRO A 191 -20.39 -9.21 -1.09
CA PRO A 191 -21.12 -9.19 0.18
C PRO A 191 -21.05 -10.53 0.92
N ALA A 192 -21.05 -11.66 0.19
CA ALA A 192 -20.89 -12.98 0.76
C ALA A 192 -19.59 -13.13 1.60
N VAL A 193 -18.45 -12.67 1.05
CA VAL A 193 -17.14 -12.71 1.73
C VAL A 193 -17.13 -11.80 2.95
N VAL A 194 -17.62 -10.57 2.79
CA VAL A 194 -17.66 -9.57 3.86
C VAL A 194 -18.55 -10.02 5.01
N ILE A 195 -19.78 -10.45 4.72
CA ILE A 195 -20.77 -10.85 5.71
C ILE A 195 -20.31 -12.10 6.46
N GLU A 196 -19.70 -13.07 5.79
CA GLU A 196 -19.15 -14.25 6.47
C GLU A 196 -18.03 -13.86 7.44
N ALA A 197 -17.06 -13.06 7.00
CA ALA A 197 -15.97 -12.58 7.87
C ALA A 197 -16.51 -11.79 9.08
N MET A 198 -17.49 -10.92 8.84
CA MET A 198 -18.14 -10.13 9.90
C MET A 198 -18.87 -11.01 10.92
N LYS A 199 -19.63 -12.01 10.47
CA LYS A 199 -20.35 -12.95 11.35
C LYS A 199 -19.36 -13.70 12.25
N VAL A 200 -18.22 -14.14 11.71
CA VAL A 200 -17.13 -14.76 12.49
C VAL A 200 -16.58 -13.77 13.52
N ALA A 201 -16.19 -12.57 13.10
CA ALA A 201 -15.63 -11.56 14.00
C ALA A 201 -16.58 -11.21 15.16
N ILE A 202 -17.86 -10.95 14.85
CA ILE A 202 -18.88 -10.53 15.83
C ILE A 202 -19.26 -11.65 16.80
N SER A 203 -19.05 -12.92 16.41
CA SER A 203 -19.25 -14.04 17.32
C SER A 203 -18.26 -14.03 18.49
N VAL A 204 -17.04 -13.51 18.26
CA VAL A 204 -15.96 -13.39 19.26
C VAL A 204 -15.94 -12.01 19.89
N TRP A 205 -16.16 -10.95 19.10
CA TRP A 205 -16.19 -9.54 19.48
C TRP A 205 -17.57 -8.90 19.24
N PRO A 206 -18.52 -9.05 20.19
CA PRO A 206 -19.88 -8.52 20.04
C PRO A 206 -19.99 -6.99 20.03
N HIS A 207 -18.90 -6.28 20.33
CA HIS A 207 -18.85 -4.82 20.40
C HIS A 207 -18.68 -4.16 19.01
N LEU A 208 -18.27 -4.93 17.99
CA LEU A 208 -18.14 -4.44 16.63
C LEU A 208 -19.51 -4.01 16.10
N LYS A 209 -19.62 -2.74 15.71
CA LYS A 209 -20.90 -2.12 15.33
C LYS A 209 -20.80 -1.01 14.30
N TYR A 210 -19.61 -0.51 13.96
CA TYR A 210 -19.46 0.48 12.90
C TYR A 210 -18.90 -0.17 11.64
N LEU A 211 -19.50 0.14 10.48
CA LEU A 211 -19.07 -0.37 9.19
C LEU A 211 -18.73 0.80 8.28
N GLN A 212 -17.61 0.71 7.59
CA GLN A 212 -17.17 1.72 6.62
C GLN A 212 -16.61 1.03 5.39
N LEU A 213 -17.04 1.49 4.22
CA LEU A 213 -16.43 1.09 2.96
C LEU A 213 -15.21 1.96 2.67
N SER A 214 -14.17 1.37 2.09
CA SER A 214 -13.07 2.10 1.48
C SER A 214 -13.63 3.03 0.40
N ASP A 215 -13.24 4.30 0.44
CA ASP A 215 -13.73 5.33 -0.47
C ASP A 215 -12.57 5.87 -1.32
N ASP A 216 -12.85 6.11 -2.61
CA ASP A 216 -11.93 6.68 -3.58
C ASP A 216 -11.57 8.14 -3.24
N ASN A 217 -12.39 8.84 -2.44
CA ASN A 217 -12.16 10.23 -2.07
C ASN A 217 -10.82 10.49 -1.37
N TYR A 218 -10.23 9.46 -0.75
CA TYR A 218 -8.93 9.56 -0.07
C TYR A 218 -7.78 8.86 -0.82
N ASN A 219 -8.05 8.34 -2.03
CA ASN A 219 -7.10 7.60 -2.86
C ASN A 219 -6.19 6.65 -2.06
N PRO A 220 -6.77 5.71 -1.29
CA PRO A 220 -5.98 4.77 -0.51
C PRO A 220 -5.15 3.87 -1.44
N PRO A 221 -4.04 3.28 -0.96
CA PRO A 221 -3.34 2.23 -1.70
C PRO A 221 -4.29 1.13 -2.16
N ASP A 222 -4.11 0.68 -3.40
CA ASP A 222 -5.12 -0.09 -4.14
C ASP A 222 -5.62 -1.35 -3.42
N PHE A 223 -4.74 -2.08 -2.73
CA PHE A 223 -5.10 -3.31 -2.02
C PHE A 223 -6.14 -3.12 -0.90
N VAL A 224 -6.37 -1.89 -0.43
CA VAL A 224 -7.35 -1.59 0.63
C VAL A 224 -8.76 -1.89 0.18
N HIS A 225 -9.01 -1.75 -1.12
CA HIS A 225 -10.29 -2.06 -1.73
C HIS A 225 -10.59 -3.57 -1.75
N ASP A 226 -9.59 -4.42 -1.47
CA ASP A 226 -9.70 -5.88 -1.39
C ASP A 226 -9.44 -6.42 0.04
N GLN A 227 -9.38 -5.54 1.05
CA GLN A 227 -9.07 -5.88 2.43
C GLN A 227 -10.26 -5.71 3.38
N ILE A 228 -10.36 -6.56 4.40
CA ILE A 228 -11.22 -6.34 5.58
C ILE A 228 -10.33 -6.07 6.79
N PHE A 229 -10.54 -4.95 7.48
CA PHE A 229 -9.84 -4.63 8.72
C PHE A 229 -10.81 -4.62 9.91
N ILE A 230 -10.54 -5.46 10.90
CA ILE A 230 -11.40 -5.67 12.07
C ILE A 230 -10.78 -5.00 13.31
N GLY A 231 -11.56 -4.12 13.94
CA GLY A 231 -11.21 -3.46 15.20
C GLY A 231 -10.50 -2.13 14.99
N GLY A 232 -11.05 -1.27 14.12
CA GLY A 232 -10.56 0.11 13.98
C GLY A 232 -11.19 1.05 15.02
N ALA A 233 -10.63 2.26 15.10
CA ALA A 233 -10.96 3.22 16.14
C ALA A 233 -12.42 3.72 16.11
N THR A 234 -13.10 3.62 17.25
CA THR A 234 -14.45 4.15 17.47
C THR A 234 -14.53 5.66 17.24
N SER A 235 -13.49 6.41 17.65
CA SER A 235 -13.44 7.86 17.44
C SER A 235 -13.49 8.21 15.96
N THR A 236 -12.74 7.50 15.11
CA THR A 236 -12.74 7.73 13.66
C THR A 236 -14.10 7.41 13.03
N ALA A 237 -14.80 6.38 13.52
CA ALA A 237 -16.15 6.07 13.05
C ALA A 237 -17.14 7.20 13.39
N ILE A 238 -17.06 7.75 14.61
CA ILE A 238 -17.90 8.87 15.07
C ILE A 238 -17.57 10.14 14.27
N ASP A 239 -16.30 10.45 14.06
CA ASP A 239 -15.85 11.62 13.30
C ASP A 239 -16.35 11.58 11.84
N ARG A 240 -16.53 10.38 11.29
CA ARG A 240 -17.09 10.13 9.95
C ARG A 240 -18.62 10.07 9.92
N GLY A 241 -19.29 10.26 11.07
CA GLY A 241 -20.75 10.24 11.16
C GLY A 241 -21.37 8.86 10.99
N LEU A 242 -20.63 7.78 11.27
CA LEU A 242 -21.14 6.42 11.09
C LEU A 242 -22.19 6.04 12.14
N SER A 243 -23.26 5.41 11.68
CA SER A 243 -24.28 4.83 12.55
C SER A 243 -23.87 3.46 13.08
N ALA A 244 -24.16 3.21 14.36
CA ALA A 244 -23.99 1.89 14.95
C ALA A 244 -25.02 0.89 14.41
N TRP A 245 -24.54 -0.29 14.05
CA TRP A 245 -25.32 -1.45 13.67
C TRP A 245 -25.59 -2.33 14.89
N SER A 246 -26.81 -2.84 15.02
CA SER A 246 -27.09 -3.86 16.00
C SER A 246 -26.58 -5.23 15.52
N ARG A 247 -26.20 -6.07 16.48
CA ARG A 247 -25.78 -7.45 16.21
C ARG A 247 -26.82 -8.23 15.40
N ARG A 248 -28.11 -8.02 15.66
CA ARG A 248 -29.19 -8.73 14.93
C ARG A 248 -29.21 -8.33 13.46
N GLU A 249 -29.07 -7.04 13.16
CA GLU A 249 -29.07 -6.56 11.78
C GLU A 249 -27.90 -7.14 11.00
N ILE A 250 -26.70 -7.16 11.58
CA ILE A 250 -25.52 -7.73 10.92
C ILE A 250 -25.71 -9.23 10.67
N MET A 251 -26.28 -9.96 11.63
CA MET A 251 -26.54 -11.40 11.49
C MET A 251 -27.64 -11.72 10.47
N MET A 252 -28.54 -10.76 10.18
CA MET A 252 -29.63 -10.87 9.22
C MET A 252 -29.26 -10.37 7.81
N LEU A 253 -28.03 -9.88 7.60
CA LEU A 253 -27.58 -9.48 6.27
C LEU A 253 -27.61 -10.66 5.30
N ASP A 254 -28.18 -10.40 4.12
CA ASP A 254 -28.25 -11.35 3.03
C ASP A 254 -26.91 -11.42 2.28
N GLU A 255 -26.35 -12.62 2.21
CA GLU A 255 -25.08 -12.90 1.53
C GLU A 255 -25.23 -12.87 -0.01
N GLY A 256 -26.46 -12.99 -0.52
CA GLY A 256 -26.77 -13.00 -1.95
C GLY A 256 -26.99 -11.64 -2.59
N MET A 257 -26.91 -10.53 -1.85
CA MET A 257 -27.13 -9.19 -2.39
C MET A 257 -26.02 -8.76 -3.36
N SER A 258 -26.34 -7.83 -4.26
CA SER A 258 -25.33 -7.28 -5.17
C SER A 258 -24.35 -6.36 -4.43
N ILE A 259 -23.16 -6.17 -5.00
CA ILE A 259 -22.16 -5.23 -4.45
C ILE A 259 -22.74 -3.81 -4.38
N GLN A 260 -23.52 -3.38 -5.39
CA GLN A 260 -24.14 -2.06 -5.39
C GLN A 260 -25.16 -1.91 -4.27
N ASP A 261 -26.05 -2.89 -4.08
CA ASP A 261 -27.04 -2.87 -3.00
C ASP A 261 -26.38 -2.85 -1.62
N PHE A 262 -25.30 -3.63 -1.46
CA PHE A 262 -24.52 -3.64 -0.23
C PHE A 262 -23.88 -2.28 0.05
N HIS A 263 -23.31 -1.64 -0.97
CA HIS A 263 -22.73 -0.30 -0.84
C HIS A 263 -23.77 0.75 -0.47
N GLU A 264 -24.92 0.75 -1.15
CA GLU A 264 -26.01 1.65 -0.84
C GLU A 264 -26.53 1.42 0.58
N LEU A 265 -26.65 0.17 1.03
CA LEU A 265 -27.09 -0.18 2.38
C LEU A 265 -26.11 0.34 3.45
N VAL A 266 -24.80 0.17 3.26
CA VAL A 266 -23.79 0.66 4.21
C VAL A 266 -23.74 2.20 4.21
N ASN A 267 -23.74 2.83 3.04
CA ASN A 267 -23.62 4.29 2.90
C ASN A 267 -24.88 5.05 3.33
N SER A 268 -26.08 4.59 2.96
CA SER A 268 -27.35 5.22 3.37
C SER A 268 -27.52 5.28 4.88
N ARG A 269 -26.89 4.35 5.60
CA ARG A 269 -26.90 4.33 7.06
C ARG A 269 -25.91 5.32 7.68
N GLY A 270 -24.81 5.65 6.99
CA GLY A 270 -23.91 6.75 7.37
C GLY A 270 -24.58 8.12 7.20
N GLU A 271 -25.28 8.33 6.09
CA GLU A 271 -25.91 9.64 5.79
C GLU A 271 -27.11 9.97 6.70
N ASN A 272 -27.88 8.97 7.14
CA ASN A 272 -29.04 9.18 8.01
C ASN A 272 -28.67 9.67 9.44
N SER A 273 -27.40 9.53 9.86
CA SER A 273 -26.95 10.08 11.15
C SER A 273 -26.72 11.59 11.11
N LEU A 274 -26.38 12.16 9.95
CA LEU A 274 -26.10 13.60 9.81
C LEU A 274 -27.38 14.46 9.77
N ARG A 275 -28.55 13.86 9.49
CA ARG A 275 -29.83 14.59 9.49
C ARG A 275 -30.54 14.66 10.84
N ASN A 276 -30.14 13.86 11.84
CA ASN A 276 -30.76 13.85 13.16
C ASN A 276 -30.03 14.72 14.20
N VAL A 277 -29.11 15.59 13.77
CA VAL A 277 -28.33 16.49 14.64
C VAL A 277 -28.58 17.98 14.30
N VAL A 278 -29.73 18.31 13.70
CA VAL A 278 -30.19 19.70 13.51
C VAL A 278 -31.52 19.93 14.20
#